data_AF-A0A7W8MEL2-F1
#
_entry.id   AF-A0A7W8MEL2-F1
#
_cell.length_a   1.000
_cell.length_b   1.000
_cell.length_c   1.000
_cell.angle_alpha   90.00
_cell.angle_beta   90.00
_cell.angle_gamma   90.00
#
_symmetry.space_group_name_H-M   'P 1'
#
loop_
_entity.id
_entity.type
_entity.pdbx_description
1 polymer ?
#
loop_
_entity_poly.entity_id
_entity_poly.type
_entity_poly.pdbx_seq_one_letter_code
_entity_poly.pdbx_strand_id
1 'polypeptide(L)' 'MTPERRRAIFDRVVDRWAERGFQFETSPIFRASVDDWIEGRISVQELKQRYSEFLRTQYHRASALPLTGTEL' A
#
# COMPACT_ATOMS: atom_id res chain seq x y z
N MET A 1 6.08 -8.40 -18.94
CA MET A 1 6.95 -7.39 -18.30
C MET A 1 7.84 -8.13 -17.31
N THR A 2 9.15 -7.86 -17.30
CA THR A 2 10.09 -8.58 -16.43
C THR A 2 10.03 -8.06 -14.97
N PRO A 3 10.51 -8.84 -13.99
CA PRO A 3 10.61 -8.39 -12.60
C PRO A 3 11.43 -7.11 -12.44
N GLU A 4 12.56 -6.97 -13.15
CA GLU A 4 13.43 -5.80 -13.08
C GLU A 4 12.69 -4.54 -13.55
N ARG A 5 11.90 -4.67 -14.62
CA ARG A 5 11.08 -3.56 -15.11
C ARG A 5 9.99 -3.17 -14.11
N ARG A 6 9.38 -4.12 -13.42
CA ARG A 6 8.40 -3.85 -12.37
C ARG A 6 9.02 -3.18 -11.15
N ARG A 7 10.19 -3.65 -10.70
CA ARG A 7 10.95 -3.04 -9.61
C ARG A 7 11.28 -1.58 -9.94
N ALA A 8 11.82 -1.32 -11.13
CA ALA A 8 12.10 0.05 -11.58
C ALA A 8 10.86 0.95 -11.66
N ILE A 9 9.67 0.39 -11.94
CA ILE A 9 8.41 1.16 -11.89
C ILE A 9 8.05 1.48 -10.44
N PHE A 10 8.15 0.51 -9.53
CA PHE A 10 7.87 0.70 -8.12
C PHE A 10 8.79 1.76 -7.49
N ASP A 11 10.09 1.65 -7.71
CA ASP A 11 11.08 2.57 -7.17
C ASP A 11 10.81 4.01 -7.63
N ARG A 12 10.51 4.21 -8.92
CA ARG A 12 10.12 5.54 -9.46
C ARG A 12 8.86 6.11 -8.83
N VAL A 13 7.91 5.26 -8.43
CA VAL A 13 6.68 5.71 -7.75
C VAL A 13 7.01 6.16 -6.33
N VAL A 14 7.85 5.40 -5.62
CA VAL A 14 8.33 5.73 -4.27
C VAL A 14 9.11 7.05 -4.29
N ASP A 15 10.08 7.17 -5.20
CA ASP A 15 10.92 8.38 -5.33
C ASP A 15 10.05 9.62 -5.58
N ARG A 16 9.10 9.56 -6.51
CA ARG A 16 8.18 10.67 -6.80
C ARG A 16 7.29 11.04 -5.62
N TRP A 17 6.92 10.09 -4.76
CA TRP A 17 6.17 10.37 -3.54
C TRP A 17 7.04 11.08 -2.51
N ALA A 18 8.28 10.61 -2.33
CA ALA A 18 9.25 11.23 -1.45
C ALA A 18 9.64 12.65 -1.89
N GLU A 19 9.86 12.88 -3.19
CA GLU A 19 10.12 14.21 -3.78
C GLU A 19 9.01 15.22 -3.49
N ARG A 20 7.77 14.74 -3.32
CA ARG A 20 6.60 15.56 -2.99
C ARG A 20 6.38 15.73 -1.49
N GLY A 21 7.29 15.22 -0.66
CA GLY A 21 7.22 15.30 0.81
C GLY A 21 6.18 14.37 1.43
N PHE A 22 5.63 13.42 0.68
CA PHE A 22 4.66 12.48 1.20
C PHE A 22 5.34 11.20 1.72
N GLN A 23 4.81 10.65 2.81
CA GLN A 23 5.19 9.31 3.26
C GLN A 23 4.55 8.26 2.35
N PHE A 24 5.36 7.36 1.82
CA PHE A 24 4.87 6.22 1.05
C PHE A 24 4.35 5.12 1.99
N GLU A 25 3.36 4.35 1.55
CA GLU A 25 2.82 3.22 2.32
C GLU A 25 3.92 2.21 2.68
N THR A 26 4.00 1.84 3.96
CA THR A 26 5.05 0.95 4.50
C THR A 26 4.52 -0.35 5.08
N SER A 27 3.20 -0.54 5.12
CA SER A 27 2.53 -1.74 5.61
C SER A 27 3.16 -3.02 5.05
N PRO A 28 3.50 -4.01 5.91
CA PRO A 28 4.02 -5.30 5.48
C PRO A 28 3.08 -6.04 4.51
N ILE A 29 1.76 -5.87 4.67
CA ILE A 29 0.75 -6.50 3.82
C ILE A 29 0.82 -5.93 2.39
N PHE A 30 0.95 -4.60 2.28
CA PHE A 30 1.09 -3.94 0.99
C PHE A 30 2.43 -4.32 0.33
N ARG A 31 3.54 -4.29 1.08
CA ARG A 31 4.86 -4.68 0.58
C ARG A 31 4.88 -6.11 0.03
N ALA A 32 4.27 -7.07 0.72
CA ALA A 32 4.16 -8.45 0.24
C ALA A 32 3.40 -8.53 -1.10
N SER A 33 2.34 -7.75 -1.27
CA SER A 33 1.59 -7.68 -2.54
C SER A 33 2.41 -7.05 -3.67
N VAL A 34 3.26 -6.07 -3.36
CA VAL A 34 4.19 -5.47 -4.33
C VAL A 34 5.22 -6.49 -4.78
N ASP A 35 5.79 -7.27 -3.87
CA ASP A 35 6.77 -8.32 -4.22
C ASP A 35 6.12 -9.44 -5.06
N ASP A 36 4.90 -9.88 -4.73
CA ASP A 36 4.09 -10.79 -5.57
C ASP A 36 3.95 -10.25 -7.00
N TRP A 37 3.66 -8.96 -7.14
CA TRP A 37 3.51 -8.33 -8.45
C TRP A 37 4.84 -8.28 -9.21
N ILE A 38 5.92 -7.88 -8.53
CA ILE A 38 7.26 -7.78 -9.13
C ILE A 38 7.69 -9.14 -9.66
N GLU A 39 7.55 -10.20 -8.87
CA GLU A 39 7.86 -11.56 -9.30
C GLU A 39 6.87 -12.11 -10.35
N GLY A 40 5.73 -11.45 -10.54
CA GLY A 40 4.73 -11.82 -11.54
C GLY A 40 3.77 -12.90 -11.09
N ARG A 41 3.71 -13.16 -9.80
CA ARG A 41 2.70 -14.04 -9.19
C ARG A 41 1.30 -13.43 -9.30
N ILE A 42 1.20 -12.10 -9.31
CA ILE A 42 -0.07 -11.38 -9.48
C ILE A 42 -0.01 -10.30 -10.57
N SER A 43 -1.19 -9.94 -11.08
CA SER A 43 -1.35 -8.82 -12.00
C SER A 43 -1.29 -7.47 -11.28
N VAL A 44 -1.08 -6.37 -12.03
CA VAL A 44 -1.15 -5.03 -11.45
C VAL A 44 -2.59 -4.67 -11.04
N GLN A 45 -3.59 -5.21 -11.72
CA GLN A 45 -5.00 -5.07 -11.35
C GLN A 45 -5.27 -5.72 -9.99
N GLU A 46 -4.72 -6.91 -9.76
CA GLU A 46 -4.84 -7.60 -8.49
C GLU A 46 -4.09 -6.89 -7.36
N LEU A 47 -2.90 -6.34 -7.62
CA LEU A 47 -2.20 -5.47 -6.66
C LEU A 47 -3.08 -4.28 -6.23
N LYS A 48 -3.72 -3.60 -7.19
CA LYS A 48 -4.64 -2.49 -6.90
C LYS A 48 -5.83 -2.95 -6.06
N GLN A 49 -6.41 -4.10 -6.39
CA GLN A 49 -7.54 -4.67 -5.65
C GLN A 49 -7.15 -5.00 -4.19
N ARG A 50 -6.01 -5.68 -3.99
CA ARG A 50 -5.49 -6.00 -2.65
C ARG A 50 -5.22 -4.75 -1.83
N TYR A 51 -4.69 -3.69 -2.45
CA TYR A 51 -4.45 -2.43 -1.77
C TYR A 51 -5.77 -1.73 -1.37
N SER A 52 -6.76 -1.67 -2.27
CA SER A 52 -8.08 -1.12 -1.94
C SER A 52 -8.76 -1.86 -0.78
N GLU A 53 -8.65 -3.19 -0.75
CA GLU A 53 -9.18 -4.03 0.33
C GLU A 53 -8.47 -3.80 1.67
N PHE A 54 -7.15 -3.63 1.63
CA PHE A 54 -6.35 -3.25 2.79
C PHE A 54 -6.81 -1.89 3.36
N LEU A 55 -6.96 -0.87 2.50
CA LEU A 55 -7.43 0.46 2.91
C LEU A 55 -8.84 0.40 3.52
N ARG A 56 -9.76 -0.37 2.91
CA ARG A 56 -11.11 -0.59 3.44
C ARG A 56 -11.07 -1.19 4.84
N THR A 57 -10.22 -2.19 5.05
CA THR A 57 -10.05 -2.86 6.35
C THR A 57 -9.48 -1.89 7.40
N GLN A 58 -8.48 -1.09 7.05
CA GLN A 58 -7.90 -0.10 7.97
C GLN A 58 -8.91 0.99 8.35
N TYR A 59 -9.67 1.49 7.37
CA TYR A 59 -10.71 2.49 7.61
C TYR A 59 -11.79 1.95 8.55
N HIS A 60 -12.26 0.71 8.33
CA HIS A 60 -13.21 0.06 9.23
C HIS A 60 -12.67 -0.06 10.67
N ARG A 61 -11.39 -0.41 10.86
CA ARG A 61 -10.78 -0.51 12.20
C ARG A 61 -10.66 0.84 12.89
N ALA A 62 -10.29 1.90 12.17
CA ALA A 62 -10.20 3.24 12.73
C ALA A 62 -11.60 3.80 13.12
N SER A 63 -12.63 3.51 12.33
CA SER A 63 -14.02 3.90 12.63
C SER A 63 -14.71 3.07 13.72
N ALA A 64 -14.11 1.94 14.15
CA ALA A 64 -14.67 1.04 15.15
C ALA A 64 -14.11 1.26 16.57
N LEU A 65 -13.20 2.22 16.77
CA LEU A 65 -12.78 2.65 18.11
C LEU A 65 -13.86 3.60 18.67
N PRO A 66 -14.42 3.36 19.88
CA PRO A 66 -15.30 4.34 20.50
C PRO A 66 -14.50 5.60 20.84
N LEU A 67 -15.09 6.77 20.59
CA LEU A 67 -14.61 8.06 21.09
C LEU A 67 -14.79 8.12 22.61
N THR A 68 -14.08 7.30 23.36
CA THR A 68 -14.01 7.42 24.81
C THR A 68 -12.76 8.18 25.19
N GLY A 69 -12.97 9.42 25.67
CA GLY A 69 -12.04 10.06 26.59
C GLY A 69 -11.63 11.48 26.22
N THR A 70 -12.47 12.47 26.56
CA THR A 70 -12.00 13.64 27.32
C THR A 70 -13.19 14.28 28.03
N GLU A 71 -13.51 13.76 29.21
CA GLU A 71 -14.05 14.60 30.29
C GLU A 71 -12.84 15.05 31.12
N LEU A 72 -12.65 16.37 31.21
CA LEU A 72 -12.06 17.09 32.33
C LEU A 72 -12.83 18.40 32.50
#